data_AF-A0A519LGU4-F1
#
_entry.id   AF-A0A519LGU4-F1
#
_cell.length_a   1.000
_cell.length_b   1.000
_cell.length_c   1.000
_cell.angle_alpha   90.00
_cell.angle_beta   90.00
_cell.angle_gamma   90.00
#
_symmetry.space_group_name_H-M   'P 1'
#
loop_
_entity.id
_entity.type
_entity.pdbx_description
1 polymer ?
#
loop_
_entity_poly.entity_id
_entity_poly.type
_entity_poly.pdbx_seq_one_letter_code
_entity_poly.pdbx_strand_id
1 'polypeptide(L)'
;MQSQKKKNNITPERARKMLTEEGMNVTLDEASEILSFLRSMAEHTVKKFLNDSESGKIFENTDLYKKNDTPSKSKPKNNVSTKGIIYCSTCNFLNNNF
;
A
#
# COMPACT_ATOMS: atom_id res chain seq x y z
N MET A 1 -23.18 -8.31 -29.55
CA MET A 1 -21.85 -7.80 -29.15
C MET A 1 -21.45 -8.34 -27.76
N GLN A 2 -21.22 -9.66 -27.61
CA GLN A 2 -20.88 -10.26 -26.31
C GLN A 2 -19.79 -11.34 -26.47
N SER A 3 -18.53 -10.96 -26.66
CA SER A 3 -17.44 -11.95 -26.70
C SER A 3 -16.03 -11.40 -26.45
N GLN A 4 -15.82 -10.08 -26.41
CA GLN A 4 -14.48 -9.52 -26.22
C GLN A 4 -14.04 -9.38 -24.74
N LYS A 5 -14.98 -9.26 -23.78
CA LYS A 5 -14.65 -9.04 -22.36
C LYS A 5 -13.88 -10.18 -21.68
N LYS A 6 -13.99 -11.42 -22.15
CA LYS A 6 -13.28 -12.56 -21.54
C LYS A 6 -11.80 -12.64 -21.91
N LYS A 7 -11.37 -11.99 -23.00
CA LYS A 7 -10.01 -12.15 -23.54
C LYS A 7 -8.93 -11.35 -22.79
N ASN A 8 -9.35 -10.34 -22.01
CA ASN A 8 -8.43 -9.37 -21.40
C ASN A 8 -8.26 -9.54 -19.88
N ASN A 9 -9.06 -10.38 -19.23
CA ASN A 9 -8.92 -10.61 -17.80
C ASN A 9 -7.73 -11.53 -17.52
N ILE A 10 -6.87 -11.14 -16.59
CA ILE A 10 -5.85 -12.03 -16.04
C ILE A 10 -6.57 -13.01 -15.12
N THR A 11 -6.47 -14.32 -15.43
CA THR A 11 -6.94 -15.43 -14.59
C THR A 11 -5.80 -15.93 -13.70
N PRO A 12 -6.07 -16.70 -12.64
CA PRO A 12 -5.02 -17.29 -11.79
C PRO A 12 -3.99 -18.10 -12.59
N GLU A 13 -4.41 -18.86 -13.61
CA GLU A 13 -3.49 -19.65 -14.45
C GLU A 13 -2.55 -18.75 -15.26
N ARG A 14 -3.09 -17.64 -15.78
CA ARG A 14 -2.31 -16.66 -16.53
C ARG A 14 -1.38 -15.89 -15.61
N ALA A 15 -1.83 -15.52 -14.42
CA ALA A 15 -1.00 -14.89 -13.39
C ALA A 15 0.16 -15.81 -12.99
N ARG A 16 -0.12 -17.10 -12.73
CA ARG A 16 0.92 -18.09 -12.43
C ARG A 16 1.96 -18.17 -13.56
N LYS A 17 1.53 -18.24 -14.82
CA LYS A 17 2.45 -18.26 -15.98
C LYS A 17 3.36 -17.02 -16.01
N MET A 18 2.77 -15.83 -15.85
CA MET A 18 3.54 -14.57 -15.82
C MET A 18 4.54 -14.54 -14.66
N LEU A 19 4.11 -14.94 -13.45
CA LEU A 19 4.98 -14.98 -12.28
C LEU A 19 6.14 -15.97 -12.45
N THR A 20 5.88 -17.14 -13.06
CA THR A 20 6.93 -18.13 -13.38
C THR A 20 7.90 -17.63 -14.45
N GLU A 21 7.43 -16.89 -15.46
CA GLU A 21 8.29 -16.25 -16.47
C GLU A 21 9.27 -15.25 -15.83
N GLU A 22 8.87 -14.60 -14.74
CA GLU A 22 9.70 -13.71 -13.92
C GLU A 22 10.54 -14.45 -12.85
N GLY A 23 10.57 -15.79 -12.89
CA GLY A 23 11.37 -16.62 -11.98
C GLY A 23 10.74 -16.86 -10.61
N MET A 24 9.45 -16.56 -10.42
CA MET A 24 8.73 -16.87 -9.18
C MET A 24 8.08 -18.26 -9.27
N ASN A 25 8.45 -19.15 -8.37
CA ASN A 25 7.79 -20.44 -8.22
C ASN A 25 6.59 -20.31 -7.28
N VAL A 26 5.38 -20.23 -7.85
CA VAL A 26 4.13 -20.09 -7.09
C VAL A 26 3.12 -21.14 -7.54
N THR A 27 2.34 -21.64 -6.60
CA THR A 27 1.20 -22.52 -6.84
C THR A 27 0.05 -21.75 -7.49
N LEU A 28 -0.97 -22.48 -7.96
CA LEU A 28 -2.17 -21.85 -8.53
C LEU A 28 -2.94 -21.05 -7.48
N ASP A 29 -2.97 -21.54 -6.24
CA ASP A 29 -3.67 -20.89 -5.12
C ASP A 29 -2.97 -19.60 -4.73
N GLU A 30 -1.64 -19.62 -4.57
CA GLU A 30 -0.84 -18.41 -4.31
C GLU A 30 -0.99 -17.38 -5.44
N ALA A 31 -0.99 -17.82 -6.70
CA ALA A 31 -1.22 -16.93 -7.84
C ALA A 31 -2.63 -16.30 -7.80
N SER A 32 -3.65 -17.04 -7.33
CA SER A 32 -5.01 -16.54 -7.12
C SER A 32 -5.07 -15.49 -6.01
N GLU A 33 -4.37 -15.72 -4.90
CA GLU A 33 -4.29 -14.79 -3.78
C GLU A 33 -3.58 -13.49 -4.17
N ILE A 34 -2.42 -13.59 -4.83
CA ILE A 34 -1.66 -12.44 -5.35
C ILE A 34 -2.55 -11.62 -6.29
N LEU A 35 -3.21 -12.28 -7.25
CA LEU A 35 -4.09 -11.61 -8.20
C LEU A 35 -5.27 -10.92 -7.51
N SER A 36 -5.83 -11.53 -6.47
CA SER A 36 -6.94 -10.95 -5.69
C SER A 36 -6.50 -9.71 -4.91
N PHE A 37 -5.32 -9.76 -4.30
CA PHE A 37 -4.72 -8.62 -3.62
C PHE A 37 -4.50 -7.44 -4.58
N LEU A 38 -3.89 -7.68 -5.74
CA LEU A 38 -3.66 -6.64 -6.75
C LEU A 38 -4.96 -6.03 -7.26
N ARG A 39 -6.01 -6.84 -7.47
CA ARG A 39 -7.35 -6.33 -7.82
C ARG A 39 -7.90 -5.41 -6.74
N SER A 40 -7.80 -5.80 -5.47
CA SER A 40 -8.26 -4.97 -4.36
C SER A 40 -7.53 -3.62 -4.31
N MET A 41 -6.20 -3.62 -4.52
CA MET A 41 -5.41 -2.37 -4.58
C MET A 41 -5.84 -1.47 -5.74
N ALA A 42 -5.98 -2.05 -6.94
CA ALA A 42 -6.38 -1.31 -8.12
C ALA A 42 -7.78 -0.72 -7.95
N GLU A 43 -8.73 -1.49 -7.45
CA GLU A 43 -10.08 -1.02 -7.14
C GLU A 43 -10.07 0.14 -6.16
N HIS A 44 -9.31 0.02 -5.06
CA HIS A 44 -9.27 1.08 -4.06
C HIS A 44 -8.68 2.37 -4.63
N THR A 45 -7.60 2.26 -5.40
CA THR A 45 -6.92 3.38 -6.05
C THR A 45 -7.83 4.08 -7.05
N VAL A 46 -8.50 3.30 -7.92
CA VAL A 46 -9.43 3.85 -8.92
C VAL A 46 -10.64 4.48 -8.25
N LYS A 47 -11.25 3.83 -7.26
CA LYS A 47 -12.38 4.40 -6.48
C LYS A 47 -12.00 5.73 -5.85
N LYS A 48 -10.81 5.82 -5.23
CA LYS A 48 -10.31 7.08 -4.66
C LYS A 48 -10.17 8.16 -5.73
N PHE A 49 -9.48 7.86 -6.83
CA PHE A 49 -9.29 8.82 -7.92
C PHE A 49 -10.61 9.33 -8.50
N LEU A 50 -11.58 8.44 -8.72
CA LEU A 50 -12.90 8.81 -9.24
C LEU A 50 -13.67 9.68 -8.24
N ASN A 51 -13.68 9.32 -6.96
CA ASN A 51 -14.33 10.13 -5.91
C ASN A 51 -13.68 11.51 -5.76
N ASP A 52 -12.36 11.61 -5.87
CA ASP A 52 -11.63 12.89 -5.82
C ASP A 52 -11.97 13.75 -7.06
N SER A 53 -12.14 13.12 -8.22
CA SER A 53 -12.49 13.80 -9.48
C SER A 53 -13.94 14.32 -9.51
N GLU A 54 -14.89 13.59 -8.89
CA GLU A 54 -16.29 13.98 -8.83
C GLU A 54 -16.54 15.03 -7.73
N SER A 55 -15.79 14.95 -6.62
CA SER A 55 -15.96 15.86 -5.49
C SER A 55 -15.16 17.17 -5.60
N GLY A 56 -14.25 17.29 -6.57
CA GLY A 56 -13.36 18.46 -6.74
C GLY A 56 -12.44 18.71 -5.55
N LYS A 57 -12.39 17.77 -4.57
CA LYS A 57 -11.55 17.87 -3.37
C LYS A 57 -10.26 17.11 -3.62
N ILE A 58 -9.14 17.83 -3.63
CA ILE A 58 -7.81 17.24 -3.63
C ILE A 58 -7.60 16.66 -2.22
N PHE A 59 -7.73 15.35 -2.04
CA PHE A 59 -7.30 14.69 -0.80
C PHE A 59 -5.79 14.51 -0.86
N GLU A 60 -5.06 15.23 0.01
CA GLU A 60 -3.61 15.04 0.17
C GLU A 60 -3.30 13.56 0.47
N ASN A 61 -2.33 13.00 -0.26
CA ASN A 61 -1.91 11.60 -0.17
C ASN A 61 -1.06 11.31 1.08
N THR A 62 -1.50 11.72 2.27
CA THR A 62 -0.70 11.61 3.49
C THR A 62 -0.90 10.32 4.29
N ASP A 63 -1.85 9.45 3.94
CA ASP A 63 -2.20 8.28 4.78
C ASP A 63 -1.91 6.89 4.20
N LEU A 64 -1.18 6.75 3.08
CA LEU A 64 -0.93 5.44 2.46
C LEU A 64 0.09 4.54 3.18
N TYR A 65 0.52 4.87 4.40
CA TYR A 65 1.28 3.96 5.27
C TYR A 65 0.82 4.06 6.72
N LYS A 66 -0.43 3.66 7.01
CA LYS A 66 -0.75 3.25 8.38
C LYS A 66 -0.03 1.94 8.66
N LYS A 67 1.06 2.06 9.43
CA LYS A 67 1.79 0.95 10.04
C LYS A 67 0.78 -0.03 10.62
N ASN A 68 0.92 -1.30 10.29
CA ASN A 68 0.27 -2.37 11.04
C ASN A 68 0.91 -2.37 12.44
N ASP A 69 0.36 -1.57 13.35
CA ASP A 69 0.76 -1.60 14.75
C ASP A 69 0.30 -2.93 15.34
N THR A 70 1.28 -3.78 15.68
CA THR A 70 1.11 -4.94 16.53
C THR A 70 0.49 -4.52 17.87
N PRO A 71 -0.40 -5.33 18.47
CA PRO A 71 -1.12 -4.92 19.66
C PRO A 71 -0.17 -4.98 20.87
N SER A 72 0.18 -3.83 21.44
CA SER A 72 0.82 -3.77 22.76
C SER A 72 0.18 -2.69 23.64
N LYS A 73 -0.61 -3.23 24.57
CA LYS A 73 -1.13 -2.76 25.86
C LYS A 73 -0.77 -1.33 26.34
N SER A 74 -1.84 -0.70 26.84
CA SER A 74 -1.95 0.30 27.93
C SER A 74 -1.46 1.75 27.72
N LYS A 75 -2.40 2.68 27.96
CA LYS A 75 -2.27 4.15 28.07
C LYS A 75 -1.27 4.57 29.18
N PRO A 76 -0.73 5.80 29.11
CA PRO A 76 -1.34 6.85 29.93
C PRO A 76 -1.50 8.21 29.21
N LYS A 77 -2.56 8.93 29.58
CA LYS A 77 -2.82 10.33 29.22
C LYS A 77 -1.84 11.23 29.97
N ASN A 78 -1.28 12.26 29.33
CA ASN A 78 -0.85 13.49 29.99
C ASN A 78 -1.01 14.67 29.03
N ASN A 79 -1.80 15.67 29.47
CA ASN A 79 -1.94 16.98 28.86
C ASN A 79 -0.71 17.85 29.20
N VAL A 80 -0.43 18.90 28.41
CA VAL A 80 0.36 20.15 28.70
C VAL A 80 1.13 20.53 27.40
N SER A 81 0.64 21.50 26.63
CA SER A 81 0.91 22.96 26.64
C SER A 81 2.11 23.39 25.77
N THR A 82 1.90 24.48 25.04
CA THR A 82 2.63 24.95 23.85
C THR A 82 4.02 25.57 24.10
N LYS A 83 4.88 25.41 23.07
CA LYS A 83 6.15 26.11 22.71
C LYS A 83 7.46 25.58 23.31
N GLY A 84 8.19 24.86 22.45
CA GLY A 84 9.63 24.62 22.53
C GLY A 84 10.09 23.75 21.35
N ILE A 85 10.95 24.24 20.47
CA ILE A 85 11.59 23.43 19.43
C ILE A 85 12.52 22.44 20.14
N ILE A 86 12.29 21.13 20.00
CA ILE A 86 13.17 20.10 20.54
C ILE A 86 14.22 19.78 19.48
N TYR A 87 15.46 20.22 19.70
CA TYR A 87 16.62 19.85 18.88
C TYR A 87 17.11 18.45 19.26
N CYS A 88 17.31 17.57 18.27
CA CYS A 88 17.82 16.21 18.46
C CYS A 88 19.35 16.22 18.50
N SER A 89 19.94 15.96 19.67
CA SER A 89 21.40 15.93 19.87
C SER A 89 22.09 14.70 19.29
N THR A 90 21.36 13.69 18.82
CA THR A 90 21.93 12.45 18.23
C THR A 90 22.04 12.48 16.71
N CYS A 91 21.53 13.51 16.04
CA CYS A 91 21.78 13.71 14.61
C CYS A 91 23.12 14.45 14.38
N ASN A 92 24.25 13.78 14.67
CA ASN A 92 25.57 14.22 14.19
C ASN A 92 26.65 13.13 14.16
N PHE A 93 26.31 11.85 14.35
CA PHE A 93 27.31 10.78 14.45
C PHE A 93 27.18 9.74 13.34
N LEU A 94 27.15 10.13 12.07
CA LEU A 94 27.65 9.27 10.97
C LEU A 94 28.16 10.16 9.82
N ASN A 95 29.02 11.14 10.13
CA ASN A 95 30.03 11.62 9.19
C ASN A 95 31.32 10.88 9.51
N ASN A 96 31.56 9.74 8.84
CA ASN A 96 32.87 9.13 8.81
C ASN A 96 33.22 8.85 7.35
N ASN A 97 34.11 9.66 6.81
CA ASN A 97 34.88 9.37 5.61
C ASN A 97 35.72 8.10 5.84
N PHE A 98 35.57 7.13 4.96
CA PHE A 98 36.68 6.33 4.42
C PHE A 98 36.46 6.14 2.92
#